data_AF-A0A524PPL4-F1
#
_entry.id   AF-A0A524PPL4-F1
#
_cell.length_a   1.000
_cell.length_b   1.000
_cell.length_c   1.000
_cell.angle_alpha   90.00
_cell.angle_beta   90.00
_cell.angle_gamma   90.00
#
_symmetry.space_group_name_H-M   'P 1'
#
loop_
_entity.id
_entity.type
_entity.pdbx_description
1 polymer ?
#
loop_
_entity_poly.entity_id
_entity_poly.type
_entity_poly.pdbx_seq_one_letter_code
_entity_poly.pdbx_strand_id
1 'polypeptide(L)'
;MTAPVQLRVAAVLFWITAFGFGVFCLPAIRNLLLGGDIPYIMGFPAYGKGPFESVGIATTVPLLAAFLLVCILEGVAGWLLWGGHKAGATFGLVLVPAGAIFWWGFALPFPPIFALVRTILIVLSWQSLR
;
A
#
# COMPACT_ATOMS: atom_id res chain seq x y z
N MET A 1 -26.25 -10.18 -6.24
CA MET A 1 -26.28 -8.87 -5.55
C MET A 1 -24.89 -8.29 -5.67
N THR A 2 -24.76 -7.16 -6.35
CA THR A 2 -23.49 -6.44 -6.52
C THR A 2 -23.08 -5.79 -5.19
N ALA A 3 -21.79 -5.82 -4.85
CA ALA A 3 -21.29 -5.09 -3.68
C ALA A 3 -21.67 -3.58 -3.78
N PRO A 4 -22.06 -2.93 -2.66
CA PRO A 4 -22.37 -1.51 -2.64
C PRO A 4 -21.27 -0.63 -3.22
N VAL A 5 -21.65 0.52 -3.78
CA VAL A 5 -20.73 1.45 -4.45
C VAL A 5 -19.58 1.89 -3.54
N GLN A 6 -19.84 2.03 -2.24
CA GLN A 6 -18.86 2.38 -1.22
C GLN A 6 -17.72 1.36 -1.14
N LEU A 7 -18.06 0.06 -1.20
CA LEU A 7 -17.06 -1.02 -1.20
C LEU A 7 -16.26 -1.06 -2.50
N ARG A 8 -16.88 -0.72 -3.63
CA ARG A 8 -16.17 -0.58 -4.91
C ARG A 8 -15.21 0.59 -4.90
N VAL A 9 -15.60 1.73 -4.34
CA VAL A 9 -14.72 2.90 -4.16
C VAL A 9 -13.56 2.53 -3.23
N ALA A 10 -13.82 1.85 -2.10
CA ALA A 10 -12.78 1.38 -1.21
C ALA A 10 -11.81 0.40 -1.92
N ALA A 11 -12.32 -0.52 -2.73
CA ALA A 11 -11.49 -1.43 -3.52
C ALA A 11 -10.61 -0.70 -4.54
N VAL A 12 -11.14 0.32 -5.21
CA VAL A 12 -10.35 1.17 -6.12
C VAL A 12 -9.23 1.91 -5.36
N LEU A 13 -9.51 2.42 -4.16
CA LEU A 13 -8.48 3.05 -3.32
C LEU A 13 -7.38 2.07 -2.89
N PHE A 14 -7.74 0.81 -2.60
CA PHE A 14 -6.76 -0.26 -2.40
C PHE A 14 -5.88 -0.45 -3.63
N TRP A 15 -6.47 -0.54 -4.83
CA TRP A 15 -5.70 -0.71 -6.06
C TRP A 15 -4.83 0.50 -6.41
N ILE A 16 -5.32 1.73 -6.22
CA ILE A 16 -4.50 2.93 -6.41
C ILE A 16 -3.28 2.89 -5.50
N THR A 17 -3.43 2.47 -4.25
CA THR A 17 -2.31 2.34 -3.32
C THR A 17 -1.38 1.19 -3.74
N ALA A 18 -1.94 0.02 -4.03
CA ALA A 18 -1.19 -1.18 -4.40
C ALA A 18 -0.38 -1.00 -5.69
N PHE A 19 -0.99 -0.47 -6.76
CA PHE A 19 -0.31 -0.27 -8.04
C PHE A 19 0.51 1.01 -8.05
N GLY A 20 -0.04 2.11 -7.51
CA GLY A 20 0.61 3.41 -7.49
C GLY A 20 1.88 3.46 -6.67
N PHE A 21 2.07 2.54 -5.72
CA PHE A 21 3.32 2.40 -4.97
C PHE A 21 4.03 1.06 -5.27
N GLY A 22 3.32 -0.06 -5.30
CA GLY A 22 3.91 -1.39 -5.50
C GLY A 22 4.69 -1.55 -6.82
N VAL A 23 4.17 -1.04 -7.94
CA VAL A 23 4.84 -1.18 -9.25
C VAL A 23 6.21 -0.50 -9.23
N PHE A 24 6.33 0.63 -8.54
CA PHE A 24 7.57 1.39 -8.44
C PHE A 24 8.58 0.79 -7.45
N CYS A 25 8.17 -0.16 -6.61
CA CYS A 25 9.11 -0.90 -5.75
C CYS A 25 10.03 -1.79 -6.59
N LEU A 26 9.55 -2.36 -7.70
CA LEU A 26 10.34 -3.25 -8.56
C LEU A 26 11.58 -2.57 -9.18
N PRO A 27 11.47 -1.42 -9.89
CA PRO A 27 12.65 -0.72 -10.39
C PRO A 27 13.54 -0.20 -9.26
N ALA A 28 12.96 0.18 -8.10
CA ALA A 28 13.73 0.60 -6.94
C ALA A 28 14.62 -0.52 -6.37
N ILE A 29 14.05 -1.70 -6.16
CA ILE A 29 14.79 -2.90 -5.73
C ILE A 29 15.88 -3.25 -6.74
N ARG A 30 15.53 -3.27 -8.05
CA ARG A 30 16.50 -3.59 -9.10
C ARG A 30 17.68 -2.62 -9.11
N ASN A 31 17.42 -1.31 -8.99
CA ASN A 31 18.48 -0.30 -9.03
C ASN A 31 19.44 -0.46 -7.85
N LEU A 32 18.90 -0.67 -6.65
CA LEU A 32 19.68 -0.88 -5.43
C LEU A 32 20.50 -2.18 -5.47
N LEU A 33 19.93 -3.26 -6.00
CA LEU A 33 20.65 -4.54 -6.17
C LEU A 33 21.83 -4.43 -7.16
N LEU A 34 21.76 -3.51 -8.12
CA LEU A 34 22.84 -3.23 -9.07
C LEU A 34 23.89 -2.25 -8.51
N GLY A 35 23.76 -1.84 -7.24
CA GLY A 35 24.67 -0.88 -6.59
C GLY A 35 24.39 0.57 -6.96
N GLY A 36 23.24 0.87 -7.56
CA GLY A 36 22.80 2.23 -7.87
C GLY A 36 22.17 2.92 -6.66
N ASP A 37 22.15 4.25 -6.69
CA ASP A 37 21.49 5.08 -5.67
C ASP A 37 19.96 4.95 -5.70
N ILE A 38 19.30 5.62 -4.76
CA ILE A 38 17.83 5.66 -4.69
C ILE A 38 17.28 6.31 -5.99
N PRO A 39 16.43 5.59 -6.76
CA PRO A 39 15.93 6.13 -7.99
C PRO A 39 14.96 7.28 -7.75
N TYR A 40 15.01 8.29 -8.61
CA TYR A 40 14.02 9.35 -8.62
C TYR A 40 12.86 8.95 -9.53
N ILE A 41 11.63 8.98 -9.00
CA ILE A 41 10.41 8.69 -9.74
C ILE A 41 9.57 9.95 -9.72
N MET A 42 9.23 10.47 -10.91
CA MET A 42 8.51 11.73 -11.08
C MET A 42 9.17 12.93 -10.36
N GLY A 43 10.50 12.95 -10.24
CA GLY A 43 11.25 14.01 -9.57
C GLY A 43 11.34 13.89 -8.05
N PHE A 44 10.75 12.85 -7.45
CA PHE A 44 10.85 12.56 -6.02
C PHE A 44 11.78 11.37 -5.76
N PRO A 45 12.60 11.38 -4.69
CA PRO A 45 13.38 10.21 -4.31
C PRO A 45 12.42 9.08 -3.94
N ALA A 46 12.32 8.07 -4.79
CA ALA A 46 11.38 6.99 -4.59
C ALA A 46 11.85 6.10 -3.44
N TYR A 47 11.08 6.08 -2.36
CA TYR A 47 11.37 5.26 -1.18
C TYR A 47 12.69 5.65 -0.49
N GLY A 48 13.09 6.91 -0.62
CA GLY A 48 14.26 7.50 0.03
C GLY A 48 13.97 8.83 0.71
N LYS A 49 14.98 9.33 1.42
CA LYS A 49 15.01 10.48 2.33
C LYS A 49 14.00 10.40 3.48
N GLY A 50 13.45 9.20 3.72
CA GLY A 50 12.58 8.90 4.84
C GLY A 50 13.35 8.44 6.08
N PRO A 51 12.65 8.25 7.21
CA PRO A 51 13.23 7.75 8.46
C PRO A 51 14.04 6.44 8.34
N PHE A 52 13.74 5.59 7.36
CA PHE A 52 14.54 4.37 7.14
C PHE A 52 15.95 4.65 6.60
N GLU A 53 16.14 5.74 5.86
CA GLU A 53 17.45 6.10 5.33
C GLU A 53 18.31 6.83 6.37
N SER A 54 17.69 7.67 7.21
CA SER A 54 18.41 8.40 8.27
C SER A 54 19.00 7.47 9.35
N VAL A 55 18.49 6.24 9.46
CA VAL A 55 19.02 5.20 10.36
C VAL A 55 20.18 4.42 9.72
N GLY A 56 20.63 4.80 8.51
CA GLY A 56 21.82 4.22 7.85
C GLY A 56 21.61 2.78 7.40
N ILE A 57 20.35 2.39 7.15
CA ILE A 57 20.01 1.01 6.88
C ILE A 57 20.46 0.64 5.46
N ALA A 58 21.57 -0.10 5.33
CA ALA A 58 21.96 -0.78 4.09
C ALA A 58 20.92 -1.85 3.61
N THR A 59 19.82 -2.02 4.34
CA THR A 59 18.76 -3.02 4.11
C THR A 59 17.48 -2.42 3.49
N THR A 60 17.62 -1.36 2.70
CA THR A 60 16.52 -0.77 1.92
C THR A 60 15.83 -1.81 1.02
N VAL A 61 16.59 -2.78 0.48
CA VAL A 61 16.04 -3.84 -0.37
C VAL A 61 15.07 -4.78 0.37
N PRO A 62 15.41 -5.41 1.52
CA PRO A 62 14.44 -6.16 2.32
C PRO A 62 13.21 -5.36 2.72
N LEU A 63 13.36 -4.08 3.10
CA LEU A 63 12.23 -3.22 3.46
C LEU A 63 11.32 -2.92 2.28
N LEU A 64 11.89 -2.62 1.11
CA LEU A 64 11.16 -2.45 -0.15
C LEU A 64 10.45 -3.73 -0.57
N ALA A 65 11.08 -4.89 -0.40
CA ALA A 65 10.48 -6.18 -0.71
C ALA A 65 9.30 -6.48 0.23
N ALA A 66 9.44 -6.19 1.52
CA ALA A 66 8.36 -6.31 2.49
C ALA A 66 7.21 -5.33 2.19
N PHE A 67 7.51 -4.10 1.80
CA PHE A 67 6.49 -3.13 1.39
C PHE A 67 5.79 -3.54 0.10
N LEU A 68 6.54 -4.06 -0.89
CA LEU A 68 5.95 -4.64 -2.10
C LEU A 68 4.99 -5.78 -1.76
N LEU A 69 5.35 -6.65 -0.81
CA LEU A 69 4.45 -7.70 -0.33
C LEU A 69 3.18 -7.09 0.29
N VAL A 70 3.29 -6.04 1.11
CA VAL A 70 2.12 -5.31 1.64
C VAL A 70 1.26 -4.76 0.49
N CYS A 71 1.84 -4.14 -0.53
CA CYS A 71 1.10 -3.66 -1.71
C CYS A 71 0.39 -4.78 -2.47
N ILE A 72 1.02 -5.95 -2.63
CA ILE A 72 0.38 -7.12 -3.26
C ILE A 72 -0.82 -7.57 -2.42
N LEU A 73 -0.66 -7.69 -1.11
CA LEU A 73 -1.74 -8.07 -0.19
C LEU A 73 -2.87 -7.04 -0.20
N GLU A 74 -2.56 -5.74 -0.30
CA GLU A 74 -3.54 -4.68 -0.49
C GLU A 74 -4.30 -4.81 -1.82
N GLY A 75 -3.62 -5.19 -2.89
CA GLY A 75 -4.25 -5.47 -4.18
C GLY A 75 -5.24 -6.64 -4.12
N VAL A 76 -4.85 -7.71 -3.43
CA VAL A 76 -5.71 -8.88 -3.15
C VAL A 76 -6.90 -8.49 -2.27
N ALA A 77 -6.68 -7.68 -1.23
CA ALA A 77 -7.75 -7.16 -0.38
C ALA A 77 -8.76 -6.34 -1.20
N GLY A 78 -8.29 -5.46 -2.09
CA GLY A 78 -9.13 -4.71 -3.03
C GLY A 78 -9.96 -5.63 -3.93
N TRP A 79 -9.37 -6.71 -4.45
CA TRP A 79 -10.08 -7.70 -5.27
C TRP A 79 -11.19 -8.43 -4.51
N LEU A 80 -10.89 -8.90 -3.30
CA LEU A 80 -11.87 -9.56 -2.43
C LEU A 80 -12.99 -8.60 -2.02
N LEU A 81 -12.65 -7.35 -1.73
CA LEU A 81 -13.59 -6.30 -1.34
C LEU A 81 -14.50 -5.87 -2.50
N TRP A 82 -13.99 -5.85 -3.73
CA TRP A 82 -14.79 -5.64 -4.93
C TRP A 82 -15.90 -6.71 -5.08
N GLY A 83 -15.60 -7.95 -4.69
CA GLY A 83 -16.57 -9.05 -4.60
C GLY A 83 -17.49 -8.99 -3.38
N GLY A 84 -17.27 -8.06 -2.44
CA GLY A 84 -18.06 -7.90 -1.22
C GLY A 84 -17.75 -8.91 -0.12
N HIS A 85 -16.59 -9.57 -0.15
CA HIS A 85 -16.22 -10.59 0.84
C HIS A 85 -15.69 -9.94 2.13
N LYS A 86 -16.18 -10.37 3.30
CA LYS A 86 -15.66 -9.92 4.60
C LYS A 86 -14.17 -10.15 4.77
N ALA A 87 -13.64 -11.24 4.21
CA ALA A 87 -12.21 -11.54 4.23
C ALA A 87 -11.36 -10.38 3.67
N GLY A 88 -11.78 -9.76 2.56
CA GLY A 88 -11.07 -8.61 1.97
C GLY A 88 -11.07 -7.38 2.88
N ALA A 89 -12.19 -7.12 3.56
CA ALA A 89 -12.31 -6.04 4.53
C ALA A 89 -11.41 -6.27 5.76
N THR A 90 -11.42 -7.47 6.33
CA THR A 90 -10.57 -7.82 7.47
C THR A 90 -9.09 -7.75 7.11
N PHE A 91 -8.69 -8.33 5.98
CA PHE A 91 -7.32 -8.23 5.47
C PHE A 91 -6.91 -6.77 5.27
N GLY A 92 -7.77 -5.98 4.64
CA GLY A 92 -7.54 -4.56 4.40
C GLY A 92 -7.31 -3.75 5.67
N LEU A 93 -8.08 -4.01 6.73
CA LEU A 93 -7.94 -3.36 8.04
C LEU A 93 -6.66 -3.78 8.78
N VAL A 94 -6.32 -5.08 8.74
CA VAL A 94 -5.09 -5.62 9.35
C VAL A 94 -3.83 -5.10 8.65
N LEU A 95 -3.91 -4.84 7.33
CA LEU A 95 -2.79 -4.28 6.57
C LEU A 95 -2.55 -2.79 6.84
N VAL A 96 -3.52 -2.04 7.40
CA VAL A 96 -3.34 -0.61 7.72
C VAL A 96 -2.14 -0.34 8.63
N PRO A 97 -1.97 -0.99 9.80
CA PRO A 97 -0.81 -0.75 10.65
C PRO A 97 0.50 -1.13 9.98
N ALA A 98 0.54 -2.25 9.24
CA ALA A 98 1.72 -2.65 8.50
C ALA A 98 2.09 -1.60 7.43
N GLY A 99 1.11 -1.17 6.65
CA GLY A 99 1.27 -0.08 5.67
C GLY A 99 1.72 1.23 6.32
N ALA A 100 1.14 1.62 7.45
CA ALA A 100 1.48 2.85 8.17
C ALA A 100 2.96 2.95 8.54
N ILE A 101 3.56 1.84 8.98
CA ILE A 101 5.00 1.77 9.28
C ILE A 101 5.81 2.09 8.01
N PHE A 102 5.46 1.49 6.87
CA PHE A 102 6.17 1.75 5.62
C PHE A 102 5.89 3.13 5.04
N TRP A 103 4.67 3.66 5.14
CA TRP A 103 4.35 5.01 4.67
C TRP A 103 5.12 6.06 5.47
N TRP A 104 5.24 5.88 6.79
CA TRP A 104 6.08 6.72 7.62
C TRP A 104 7.56 6.56 7.27
N GLY A 105 8.06 5.32 7.20
CA GLY A 105 9.47 5.02 6.95
C GLY A 105 9.99 5.46 5.58
N PHE A 106 9.12 5.46 4.56
CA PHE A 106 9.40 5.97 3.21
C PHE A 106 8.88 7.40 2.96
N ALA A 107 8.35 8.07 3.98
CA ALA A 107 7.80 9.43 3.91
C ALA A 107 6.75 9.64 2.80
N LEU A 108 5.83 8.67 2.63
CA LEU A 108 4.77 8.70 1.62
C LEU A 108 3.53 9.47 2.14
N PRO A 109 3.17 10.62 1.54
CA PRO A 109 2.09 11.47 2.08
C PRO A 109 0.68 10.99 1.71
N PHE A 110 0.51 10.31 0.57
CA PHE A 110 -0.81 9.95 0.03
C PHE A 110 -1.43 8.66 0.60
N PRO A 111 -0.67 7.55 0.82
CA PRO A 111 -1.26 6.30 1.29
C PRO A 111 -2.07 6.41 2.60
N PRO A 112 -1.63 7.17 3.64
CA PRO A 112 -2.42 7.34 4.86
C PRO A 112 -3.82 7.94 4.61
N ILE A 113 -3.94 8.87 3.66
CA ILE A 113 -5.21 9.51 3.31
C ILE A 113 -6.14 8.49 2.66
N PHE A 114 -5.64 7.72 1.68
CA PHE A 114 -6.43 6.67 1.04
C PHE A 114 -6.82 5.56 2.02
N ALA A 115 -5.92 5.22 2.95
CA ALA A 115 -6.18 4.25 4.00
C ALA A 115 -7.27 4.69 4.97
N LEU A 116 -7.32 5.98 5.31
CA LEU A 116 -8.39 6.53 6.14
C LEU A 116 -9.74 6.48 5.43
N VAL A 117 -9.81 6.96 4.19
CA VAL A 117 -11.06 6.98 3.41
C VAL A 117 -11.59 5.56 3.19
N ARG A 118 -10.74 4.61 2.75
CA ARG A 118 -11.16 3.22 2.52
C ARG A 118 -11.60 2.53 3.82
N THR A 119 -10.97 2.83 4.95
CA THR A 119 -11.35 2.30 6.26
C THR A 119 -12.74 2.77 6.67
N ILE A 120 -13.01 4.06 6.54
CA ILE A 120 -14.34 4.63 6.82
C ILE A 120 -15.41 3.97 5.94
N LEU A 121 -15.16 3.84 4.64
CA LEU A 121 -16.11 3.22 3.70
C LEU A 121 -16.39 1.75 4.04
N ILE A 122 -15.36 1.00 4.45
CA ILE A 122 -15.49 -0.40 4.90
C ILE A 122 -16.34 -0.49 6.16
N VAL A 123 -16.05 0.35 7.17
CA VAL A 123 -16.76 0.33 8.46
C VAL A 123 -18.24 0.71 8.28
N LEU A 124 -18.51 1.75 7.48
CA LEU A 124 -19.89 2.17 7.18
C LEU A 124 -20.67 1.11 6.39
N SER A 125 -19.98 0.35 5.53
CA SER A 125 -20.59 -0.67 4.68
C SER A 125 -20.44 -2.08 5.24
N TRP A 126 -20.03 -2.23 6.51
CA TRP A 126 -19.63 -3.52 7.07
C TRP A 126 -20.75 -4.56 7.02
N GLN A 127 -21.99 -4.14 7.28
CA GLN A 127 -23.16 -5.04 7.27
C GLN A 127 -23.53 -5.56 5.89
N SER A 128 -23.04 -4.92 4.82
CA SER A 128 -23.29 -5.35 3.44
C SER A 128 -22.30 -6.41 2.94
N LEU A 129 -21.23 -6.68 3.70
CA LEU A 129 -20.24 -7.69 3.38
C LEU A 129 -20.77 -9.09 3.66
N ARG A 130 -20.40 -10.04 2.82
CA ARG A 130 -20.75 -11.46 2.95
C ARG A 130 -19.72 -12.18 3.80
#